data_AF-A0A382MHS1-F1
#
_entry.id   AF-A0A382MHS1-F1
#
_cell.length_a   1.000
_cell.length_b   1.000
_cell.length_c   1.000
_cell.angle_alpha   90.00
_cell.angle_beta   90.00
_cell.angle_gamma   90.00
#
_symmetry.space_group_name_H-M   'P 1'
#
loop_
_entity.id
_entity.type
_entity.pdbx_description
1 polymer ?
#
loop_
_entity_poly.entity_id
_entity_poly.type
_entity_poly.pdbx_seq_one_letter_code
_entity_poly.pdbx_strand_id
1 'polypeptide(L)'
;MARPFLKWAGGKTKLVEDIVTHMRSKPLGIRWTVRQDLGDKRYIEPFVGGAGAYLGLWRHGMIDAEKTILADINEVLIVTLSAIADEGTKEDVIHVLSDMETEFENDPAGYYYERRGYLNKSIIPSPGKDRVETAAHMIFINKTCFNGLWRVNSRGEMNTPLGRSPSGKTQILDKGGLMEFGSAVNGAELLHQGWRKTMK
;
A
#
# COMPACT_ATOMS: atom_id res chain seq x y z
N MET A 1 -15.73 2.41 1.95
CA MET A 1 -15.45 1.27 1.06
C MET A 1 -13.98 1.32 0.69
N ALA A 2 -13.25 0.22 0.94
CA ALA A 2 -11.79 0.20 0.96
C ALA A 2 -11.12 0.81 -0.29
N ARG A 3 -10.16 1.71 -0.05
CA ARG A 3 -9.35 2.41 -1.05
C ARG A 3 -7.88 2.35 -0.68
N PRO A 4 -6.96 2.51 -1.65
CA PRO A 4 -5.53 2.68 -1.35
C PRO A 4 -5.31 3.83 -0.36
N PHE A 5 -4.64 3.55 0.76
CA PHE A 5 -4.23 4.61 1.69
C PHE A 5 -2.93 5.29 1.23
N LEU A 6 -2.09 4.61 0.45
CA LEU A 6 -0.89 5.19 -0.16
C LEU A 6 -1.20 5.82 -1.53
N LYS A 7 -0.61 6.99 -1.78
CA LYS A 7 -0.44 7.53 -3.13
C LYS A 7 0.66 6.73 -3.81
N TRP A 8 0.35 6.11 -4.95
CA TRP A 8 1.31 5.25 -5.64
C TRP A 8 1.35 5.58 -7.13
N ALA A 9 2.56 5.69 -7.69
CA ALA A 9 2.75 5.85 -9.13
C ALA A 9 2.11 4.67 -9.86
N GLY A 10 1.31 4.96 -10.89
CA GLY A 10 0.57 3.93 -11.63
C GLY A 10 -0.65 3.36 -10.89
N GLY A 11 -1.13 4.01 -9.82
CA GLY A 11 -2.34 3.61 -9.10
C GLY A 11 -3.55 3.45 -10.02
N LYS A 12 -4.23 2.29 -9.94
CA LYS A 12 -5.28 1.89 -10.88
C LYS A 12 -6.70 2.35 -10.51
N THR A 13 -6.89 3.08 -9.40
CA THR A 13 -8.21 3.45 -8.89
C THR A 13 -9.14 4.11 -9.93
N LYS A 14 -8.59 4.92 -10.85
CA LYS A 14 -9.37 5.57 -11.93
C LYS A 14 -9.75 4.65 -13.08
N LEU A 15 -9.01 3.55 -13.28
CA LEU A 15 -9.20 2.59 -14.36
C LEU A 15 -10.04 1.38 -13.94
N VAL A 16 -10.37 1.26 -12.64
CA VAL A 16 -11.08 0.10 -12.09
C VAL A 16 -12.42 -0.14 -12.81
N GLU A 17 -13.20 0.91 -13.05
CA GLU A 17 -14.52 0.75 -13.70
C GLU A 17 -14.39 0.21 -15.13
N ASP A 18 -13.40 0.69 -15.89
CA ASP A 18 -13.12 0.20 -17.24
C ASP A 18 -12.64 -1.24 -17.22
N ILE A 19 -11.76 -1.59 -16.27
CA ILE A 19 -11.27 -2.96 -16.09
C ILE A 19 -12.43 -3.90 -15.77
N VAL A 20 -13.28 -3.54 -14.79
CA VAL A 20 -14.44 -4.34 -14.39
C VAL A 20 -15.42 -4.50 -15.55
N THR A 21 -15.67 -3.44 -16.30
CA THR A 21 -16.55 -3.47 -17.48
C THR A 21 -16.01 -4.43 -18.54
N HIS A 22 -14.72 -4.34 -18.88
CA HIS A 22 -14.09 -5.24 -19.85
C HIS A 22 -14.06 -6.70 -19.35
N MET A 23 -13.81 -6.92 -18.07
CA MET A 23 -13.84 -8.27 -17.50
C MET A 23 -15.25 -8.89 -17.57
N ARG A 24 -16.29 -8.10 -17.31
CA ARG A 24 -17.69 -8.53 -17.38
C ARG A 24 -18.19 -8.73 -18.81
N SER A 25 -17.70 -7.97 -19.78
CA SER A 25 -18.19 -8.02 -21.18
C SER A 25 -17.73 -9.25 -21.98
N LYS A 26 -16.88 -10.12 -21.41
CA LYS A 26 -16.34 -11.33 -22.05
C LYS A 26 -15.77 -11.09 -23.48
N PRO A 27 -14.95 -10.06 -23.72
CA PRO A 27 -14.52 -9.68 -25.06
C PRO A 27 -13.62 -10.74 -25.74
N LEU A 28 -13.07 -11.68 -24.98
CA LEU A 28 -12.24 -12.80 -25.47
C LEU A 28 -12.96 -14.16 -25.44
N GLY A 29 -14.28 -14.18 -25.19
CA GLY A 29 -15.02 -15.44 -24.98
C GLY A 29 -14.69 -16.17 -23.68
N ILE A 30 -13.77 -15.62 -22.86
CA ILE A 30 -13.38 -16.15 -21.56
C ILE A 30 -14.15 -15.37 -20.48
N ARG A 31 -14.70 -16.08 -19.49
CA ARG A 31 -15.21 -15.44 -18.27
C ARG A 31 -14.01 -14.97 -17.46
N TRP A 32 -13.81 -13.65 -17.36
CA TRP A 32 -12.84 -13.06 -16.44
C TRP A 32 -13.37 -13.09 -15.00
N THR A 33 -13.67 -14.27 -14.50
CA THR A 33 -13.48 -14.55 -13.09
C THR A 33 -12.05 -15.04 -12.94
N VAL A 34 -11.42 -14.75 -11.82
CA VAL A 34 -10.06 -15.20 -11.53
C VAL A 34 -10.13 -16.74 -11.36
N ARG A 35 -10.04 -17.44 -12.49
CA ARG A 35 -10.09 -18.89 -12.81
C ARG A 35 -11.21 -19.73 -12.16
N GLN A 36 -12.06 -20.33 -12.99
CA GLN A 36 -13.15 -21.23 -12.58
C GLN A 36 -12.92 -22.71 -12.95
N ASP A 37 -11.84 -23.06 -13.64
CA ASP A 37 -11.68 -24.35 -14.34
C ASP A 37 -10.43 -25.17 -13.96
N LEU A 38 -9.62 -24.72 -13.00
CA LEU A 38 -8.42 -25.43 -12.52
C LEU A 38 -8.36 -25.36 -10.98
N GLY A 39 -8.00 -26.47 -10.31
CA GLY A 39 -7.85 -26.54 -8.84
C GLY A 39 -6.85 -25.53 -8.26
N ASP A 40 -7.00 -25.26 -6.95
CA ASP A 40 -6.42 -24.19 -6.13
C ASP A 40 -6.71 -22.76 -6.63
N LYS A 41 -7.90 -22.22 -6.28
CA LYS A 41 -8.38 -20.89 -6.74
C LYS A 41 -7.51 -19.78 -6.17
N ARG A 42 -6.64 -19.19 -7.01
CA ARG A 42 -5.70 -18.14 -6.60
C ARG A 42 -5.91 -16.82 -7.35
N TYR A 43 -6.04 -15.73 -6.61
CA TYR A 43 -5.77 -14.38 -7.12
C TYR A 43 -4.31 -14.05 -6.90
N ILE A 44 -3.63 -13.57 -7.95
CA ILE A 44 -2.20 -13.24 -7.89
C ILE A 44 -2.00 -11.86 -8.51
N GLU A 45 -1.56 -10.90 -7.70
CA GLU A 45 -1.11 -9.58 -8.15
C GLU A 45 0.38 -9.41 -7.85
N PRO A 46 1.28 -9.69 -8.82
CA PRO A 46 2.73 -9.68 -8.60
C PRO A 46 3.36 -8.27 -8.52
N PHE A 47 2.55 -7.23 -8.71
CA PHE A 47 2.94 -5.81 -8.65
C PHE A 47 1.85 -5.02 -7.92
N VAL A 48 1.58 -5.37 -6.66
CA VAL A 48 0.43 -4.82 -5.92
C VAL A 48 0.49 -3.29 -5.80
N GLY A 49 1.69 -2.71 -5.67
CA GLY A 49 1.83 -1.27 -5.40
C GLY A 49 0.92 -0.82 -4.26
N GLY A 50 0.17 0.27 -4.46
CA GLY A 50 -0.84 0.73 -3.49
C GLY A 50 -2.13 -0.12 -3.40
N ALA A 51 -2.17 -1.33 -3.97
CA ALA A 51 -3.33 -2.24 -4.02
C ALA A 51 -4.57 -1.67 -4.74
N GLY A 52 -4.39 -0.69 -5.64
CA GLY A 52 -5.50 -0.03 -6.32
C GLY A 52 -6.31 -0.94 -7.24
N ALA A 53 -5.66 -1.91 -7.89
CA ALA A 53 -6.35 -2.89 -8.72
C ALA A 53 -7.07 -3.93 -7.85
N TYR A 54 -6.37 -4.61 -6.94
CA TYR A 54 -6.96 -5.52 -5.96
C TYR A 54 -8.22 -4.96 -5.29
N LEU A 55 -8.12 -3.80 -4.62
CA LEU A 55 -9.25 -3.21 -3.88
C LEU A 55 -10.41 -2.84 -4.81
N GLY A 56 -10.10 -2.46 -6.05
CA GLY A 56 -11.08 -2.18 -7.09
C GLY A 56 -11.82 -3.43 -7.56
N LEU A 57 -11.12 -4.53 -7.77
CA LEU A 57 -11.73 -5.80 -8.16
C LEU A 57 -12.51 -6.42 -6.99
N TRP A 58 -11.95 -6.38 -5.78
CA TRP A 58 -12.56 -6.86 -4.54
C TRP A 58 -13.92 -6.20 -4.29
N ARG A 59 -13.98 -4.86 -4.33
CA ARG A 59 -15.23 -4.11 -4.07
C ARG A 59 -16.33 -4.38 -5.10
N HIS A 60 -15.95 -4.79 -6.30
CA HIS A 60 -16.85 -5.12 -7.40
C HIS A 60 -17.25 -6.60 -7.41
N GLY A 61 -16.83 -7.37 -6.41
CA GLY A 61 -17.10 -8.80 -6.30
C GLY A 61 -16.43 -9.62 -7.40
N MET A 62 -15.33 -9.12 -7.98
CA MET A 62 -14.62 -9.78 -9.09
C MET A 62 -13.59 -10.80 -8.61
N ILE A 63 -13.24 -10.77 -7.32
CA ILE A 63 -12.29 -11.70 -6.70
C ILE A 63 -13.09 -12.78 -5.95
N ASP A 64 -13.15 -13.96 -6.55
CA ASP A 64 -13.67 -15.20 -5.95
C ASP A 64 -12.53 -16.22 -5.94
N ALA A 65 -11.66 -16.09 -4.93
CA ALA A 65 -10.44 -16.89 -4.80
C ALA A 65 -10.33 -17.44 -3.37
N GLU A 66 -9.87 -18.69 -3.26
CA GLU A 66 -9.57 -19.34 -1.98
C GLU A 66 -8.29 -18.78 -1.37
N LYS A 67 -7.36 -18.35 -2.22
CA LYS A 67 -6.08 -17.77 -1.82
C LYS A 67 -5.78 -16.51 -2.62
N THR A 68 -5.42 -15.44 -1.93
CA THR A 68 -5.04 -14.16 -2.54
C THR A 68 -3.57 -13.92 -2.25
N ILE A 69 -2.76 -13.69 -3.29
CA ILE A 69 -1.34 -13.38 -3.21
C ILE A 69 -1.12 -11.98 -3.77
N LEU A 70 -0.60 -11.09 -2.94
CA LEU A 70 -0.27 -9.71 -3.28
C LEU A 70 1.23 -9.53 -3.07
N ALA A 71 1.98 -9.27 -4.14
CA ALA A 71 3.43 -9.18 -4.05
C ALA A 71 3.97 -7.91 -4.68
N ASP A 72 5.12 -7.47 -4.19
CA ASP A 72 5.91 -6.39 -4.74
C ASP A 72 7.40 -6.63 -4.43
N ILE A 73 8.27 -5.96 -5.18
CA ILE A 73 9.71 -5.98 -4.92
C ILE A 73 10.10 -4.98 -3.82
N ASN A 74 9.23 -4.02 -3.50
CA ASN A 74 9.47 -3.08 -2.43
C ASN A 74 9.12 -3.69 -1.06
N GLU A 75 10.14 -4.03 -0.27
CA GLU A 75 9.97 -4.63 1.06
C GLU A 75 9.26 -3.70 2.04
N VAL A 76 9.60 -2.41 2.07
CA VAL A 76 8.96 -1.41 2.96
C VAL A 76 7.47 -1.34 2.65
N LEU A 77 7.09 -1.38 1.38
CA LEU A 77 5.70 -1.44 0.95
C LEU A 77 5.01 -2.68 1.52
N ILE A 78 5.58 -3.87 1.28
CA ILE A 78 4.95 -5.11 1.72
C ILE A 78 4.82 -5.17 3.24
N VAL A 79 5.85 -4.78 3.98
CA VAL A 79 5.78 -4.71 5.46
C VAL A 79 4.67 -3.74 5.89
N THR A 80 4.57 -2.58 5.22
CA THR A 80 3.53 -1.58 5.51
C THR A 80 2.13 -2.13 5.27
N LEU A 81 1.87 -2.73 4.10
CA LEU A 81 0.57 -3.34 3.80
C LEU A 81 0.24 -4.45 4.81
N SER A 82 1.23 -5.29 5.16
CA SER A 82 1.06 -6.38 6.13
C SER A 82 0.78 -5.89 7.54
N ALA A 83 1.41 -4.81 7.99
CA ALA A 83 1.16 -4.21 9.30
C ALA A 83 -0.26 -3.63 9.41
N ILE A 84 -0.78 -3.05 8.32
CA ILE A 84 -2.16 -2.58 8.28
C ILE A 84 -3.15 -3.75 8.11
N ALA A 85 -2.77 -4.87 7.51
CA ALA A 85 -3.62 -6.06 7.41
C ALA A 85 -3.81 -6.77 8.76
N ASP A 86 -2.84 -6.64 9.67
CA ASP A 86 -2.73 -7.40 10.92
C ASP A 86 -3.36 -6.65 12.10
N GLU A 87 -4.40 -7.24 12.71
CA GLU A 87 -5.10 -6.65 13.87
C GLU A 87 -4.17 -6.43 15.08
N GLY A 88 -3.08 -7.20 15.19
CA GLY A 88 -2.11 -7.06 16.28
C GLY A 88 -1.18 -5.86 16.14
N THR A 89 -1.08 -5.24 14.96
CA THR A 89 -0.19 -4.09 14.72
C THR A 89 -0.93 -2.83 14.25
N LYS A 90 -2.13 -2.98 13.67
CA LYS A 90 -2.84 -1.90 12.99
C LYS A 90 -3.18 -0.71 13.89
N GLU A 91 -3.68 -0.95 15.10
CA GLU A 91 -4.01 0.12 16.05
C GLU A 91 -2.74 0.84 16.52
N ASP A 92 -1.64 0.12 16.76
CA ASP A 92 -0.36 0.75 17.11
C ASP A 92 0.16 1.65 15.99
N VAL A 93 0.02 1.23 14.72
CA VAL A 93 0.36 2.10 13.57
C VAL A 93 -0.50 3.36 13.55
N ILE A 94 -1.80 3.24 13.84
CA ILE A 94 -2.72 4.39 13.93
C ILE A 94 -2.27 5.35 15.05
N HIS A 95 -1.87 4.82 16.20
CA HIS A 95 -1.36 5.63 17.32
C HIS A 95 -0.08 6.39 16.94
N VAL A 96 0.93 5.70 16.40
CA VAL A 96 2.18 6.34 15.97
C VAL A 96 1.93 7.40 14.89
N LEU A 97 1.01 7.14 13.95
CA LEU A 97 0.64 8.12 12.93
C LEU A 97 -0.04 9.37 13.51
N SER A 98 -0.87 9.21 14.55
CA SER A 98 -1.51 10.33 15.24
C SER A 98 -0.47 11.24 15.90
N ASP A 99 0.55 10.65 16.53
CA ASP A 99 1.64 11.39 17.15
C ASP A 99 2.49 12.09 16.08
N MET A 100 2.84 11.40 15.00
CA MET A 100 3.55 11.98 13.86
C MET A 100 2.79 13.14 13.19
N GLU A 101 1.46 13.05 13.09
CA GLU A 101 0.63 14.11 12.55
C GLU A 101 0.71 15.36 13.42
N THR A 102 0.64 15.20 14.75
CA THR A 102 0.75 16.29 15.73
C THR A 102 2.11 16.98 15.66
N GLU A 103 3.20 16.20 15.66
CA GLU A 103 4.56 16.74 15.58
C GLU A 103 4.82 17.45 14.23
N PHE A 104 4.28 16.90 13.15
CA PHE A 104 4.39 17.51 11.82
C PHE A 104 3.64 18.83 11.71
N GLU A 105 2.49 19.00 12.38
CA GLU A 105 1.78 20.28 12.39
C GLU A 105 2.59 21.39 13.08
N ASN A 106 3.42 21.04 14.06
CA ASN A 106 4.28 21.98 14.79
C ASN A 106 5.51 22.42 13.99
N ASP A 107 6.23 21.49 13.37
CA ASP A 107 7.40 21.77 12.50
C ASP A 107 7.40 20.88 11.24
N PRO A 108 6.64 21.25 10.20
CA PRO A 108 6.50 20.40 9.01
C PRO A 108 7.83 20.09 8.32
N ALA A 109 8.72 21.08 8.23
CA ALA A 109 9.97 20.94 7.50
C ALA A 109 11.01 20.17 8.29
N GLY A 110 11.27 20.56 9.54
CA GLY A 110 12.24 19.88 10.38
C GLY A 110 11.82 18.45 10.66
N TYR A 111 10.56 18.24 11.08
CA TYR A 111 10.05 16.91 11.39
C TYR A 111 10.10 15.98 10.16
N TYR A 112 9.72 16.46 8.98
CA TYR A 112 9.81 15.66 7.75
C TYR A 112 11.24 15.17 7.46
N TYR A 113 12.23 16.07 7.51
CA TYR A 113 13.60 15.71 7.17
C TYR A 113 14.26 14.83 8.25
N GLU A 114 13.88 15.02 9.52
CA GLU A 114 14.26 14.15 10.62
C GLU A 114 13.71 12.73 10.40
N ARG A 115 12.39 12.59 10.19
CA ARG A 115 11.74 11.29 9.95
C ARG A 115 12.23 10.62 8.68
N ARG A 116 12.53 11.38 7.61
CA ARG A 116 13.17 10.84 6.38
C ARG A 116 14.59 10.32 6.68
N GLY A 117 15.34 11.04 7.52
CA GLY A 117 16.66 10.61 7.98
C GLY A 117 16.60 9.31 8.78
N TYR A 118 15.62 9.19 9.69
CA TYR A 118 15.36 7.97 10.45
C TYR A 118 14.95 6.80 9.54
N LEU A 119 14.02 7.03 8.60
CA LEU A 119 13.61 6.03 7.60
C LEU A 119 14.83 5.44 6.87
N ASN A 120 15.74 6.29 6.40
CA ASN A 120 16.93 5.86 5.66
C ASN A 120 17.94 5.10 6.51
N LYS A 121 18.14 5.50 7.77
CA LYS A 121 19.16 4.92 8.65
C LYS A 121 18.69 3.67 9.40
N SER A 122 17.43 3.62 9.78
CA SER A 122 16.91 2.66 10.77
C SER A 122 15.89 1.68 10.19
N ILE A 123 15.10 2.10 9.20
CA ILE A 123 13.97 1.29 8.68
C ILE A 123 14.35 0.59 7.38
N ILE A 124 14.76 1.34 6.35
CA ILE A 124 15.09 0.77 5.03
C ILE A 124 16.10 -0.38 5.09
N PRO A 125 17.15 -0.34 5.94
CA PRO A 125 18.10 -1.45 6.05
C PRO A 125 17.51 -2.74 6.64
N SER A 126 16.38 -2.67 7.37
CA SER A 126 15.76 -3.82 8.02
C SER A 126 14.26 -3.60 8.26
N PRO A 127 13.42 -3.50 7.20
CA PRO A 127 12.02 -3.09 7.34
C PRO A 127 11.20 -4.05 8.21
N GLY A 128 11.55 -5.34 8.22
CA GLY A 128 10.87 -6.34 9.04
C GLY A 128 11.19 -6.29 10.54
N LYS A 129 12.17 -5.50 10.99
CA LYS A 129 12.59 -5.45 12.40
C LYS A 129 11.51 -4.85 13.31
N ASP A 130 10.82 -3.83 12.82
CA ASP A 130 9.71 -3.18 13.50
C ASP A 130 8.64 -2.83 12.46
N ARG A 131 7.60 -3.66 12.41
CA ARG A 131 6.52 -3.53 11.42
C ARG A 131 5.67 -2.28 11.66
N VAL A 132 5.47 -1.90 12.93
CA VAL A 132 4.67 -0.74 13.31
C VAL A 132 5.37 0.54 12.86
N GLU A 133 6.63 0.70 13.28
CA GLU A 133 7.45 1.85 12.91
C GLU A 133 7.64 1.98 11.41
N THR A 134 7.86 0.86 10.72
CA THR A 134 8.01 0.82 9.26
C THR A 134 6.76 1.31 8.55
N ALA A 135 5.60 0.80 8.95
CA ALA A 135 4.33 1.17 8.34
C ALA A 135 3.98 2.63 8.59
N ALA A 136 4.12 3.10 9.84
CA ALA A 136 3.86 4.49 10.19
C ALA A 136 4.78 5.45 9.41
N HIS A 137 6.09 5.18 9.36
CA HIS A 137 7.03 6.02 8.62
C HIS A 137 6.77 6.03 7.11
N MET A 138 6.45 4.88 6.51
CA MET A 138 6.15 4.84 5.09
C MET A 138 4.89 5.64 4.76
N ILE A 139 3.83 5.51 5.57
CA ILE A 139 2.59 6.26 5.40
C ILE A 139 2.86 7.76 5.59
N PHE A 140 3.53 8.14 6.69
CA PHE A 140 3.89 9.52 6.98
C PHE A 140 4.66 10.16 5.81
N ILE A 141 5.75 9.52 5.36
CA ILE A 141 6.56 10.03 4.26
C ILE A 141 5.74 10.10 2.97
N ASN A 142 4.88 9.11 2.68
CA ASN A 142 4.06 9.12 1.47
C ASN A 142 3.02 10.25 1.47
N LYS A 143 2.43 10.57 2.63
CA LYS A 143 1.41 11.62 2.74
C LYS A 143 2.04 13.01 2.65
N THR A 144 3.26 13.16 3.16
CA THR A 144 3.95 14.46 3.28
C THR A 144 4.92 14.77 2.14
N CYS A 145 5.50 13.77 1.47
CA CYS A 145 6.46 14.00 0.40
C CYS A 145 5.83 14.52 -0.90
N PHE A 146 6.65 15.10 -1.76
CA PHE A 146 6.22 15.63 -3.06
C PHE A 146 5.47 14.57 -3.87
N ASN A 147 4.18 14.84 -4.13
CA ASN A 147 3.25 13.99 -4.89
C ASN A 147 3.12 12.53 -4.40
N GLY A 148 3.50 12.23 -3.15
CA GLY A 148 3.54 10.85 -2.65
C GLY A 148 4.51 9.96 -3.42
N LEU A 149 5.55 10.55 -4.01
CA LEU A 149 6.54 9.81 -4.79
C LEU A 149 7.47 9.03 -3.86
N TRP A 150 7.40 7.71 -3.92
CA TRP A 150 8.43 6.82 -3.36
C TRP A 150 9.59 6.70 -4.33
N ARG A 151 10.73 7.34 -4.03
CA ARG A 151 11.94 7.28 -4.86
C ARG A 151 13.16 7.12 -3.99
N VAL A 152 13.99 6.14 -4.34
CA VAL A 152 15.27 5.88 -3.68
C VAL A 152 16.43 6.20 -4.63
N ASN A 153 17.59 6.57 -4.07
CA ASN A 153 18.83 6.72 -4.82
C ASN A 153 19.56 5.37 -5.01
N SER A 154 20.75 5.39 -5.61
CA SER A 154 21.57 4.19 -5.83
C SER A 154 22.07 3.52 -4.53
N ARG A 155 21.98 4.21 -3.38
CA ARG A 155 22.28 3.65 -2.05
C ARG A 155 21.03 3.08 -1.37
N GLY A 156 19.88 3.08 -2.03
CA GLY A 156 18.60 2.64 -1.47
C GLY A 156 17.91 3.67 -0.57
N GLU A 157 18.43 4.89 -0.44
CA GLU A 157 17.89 5.90 0.47
C GLU A 157 16.76 6.70 -0.19
N MET A 158 15.64 6.86 0.51
CA MET A 158 14.52 7.72 0.11
C MET A 158 14.98 9.18 0.00
N ASN A 159 14.80 9.79 -1.18
CA ASN A 159 15.31 11.13 -1.49
C ASN A 159 14.26 12.13 -2.02
N THR A 160 12.98 11.79 -2.01
CA THR A 160 11.89 12.72 -2.33
C THR A 160 11.88 13.87 -1.31
N PRO A 161 11.72 15.14 -1.72
CA PRO A 161 11.61 16.26 -0.78
C PRO A 161 10.20 16.35 -0.17
N LEU A 162 10.08 17.19 0.86
CA LEU A 162 8.79 17.58 1.42
C LEU A 162 7.89 18.15 0.31
N GLY A 163 6.63 17.72 0.28
CA GLY A 163 5.61 18.23 -0.63
C GLY A 163 4.93 19.48 -0.08
N ARG A 164 4.09 20.11 -0.91
CA ARG A 164 3.23 21.21 -0.48
C ARG A 164 1.78 20.82 -0.73
N SER A 165 0.94 20.89 0.30
CA SER A 165 -0.50 20.74 0.15
C SER A 165 -1.12 22.04 -0.36
N PRO A 166 -1.95 22.03 -1.42
CA PRO A 166 -2.63 23.23 -1.89
C PRO A 166 -3.53 23.88 -0.83
N SER A 167 -4.08 23.09 0.10
CA SER A 167 -4.94 23.56 1.18
C SER A 167 -4.18 23.97 2.45
N GLY A 168 -2.85 23.89 2.45
CA GLY A 168 -2.01 24.14 3.63
C GLY A 168 -2.05 23.06 4.71
N LYS A 169 -3.06 22.16 4.69
CA LYS A 169 -3.17 21.02 5.60
C LYS A 169 -2.87 19.71 4.89
N THR A 170 -2.13 18.82 5.54
CA THR A 170 -1.84 17.47 5.06
C THR A 170 -2.52 16.49 5.99
N GLN A 171 -3.57 15.81 5.53
CA GLN A 171 -4.13 14.69 6.28
C GLN A 171 -3.17 13.50 6.16
N ILE A 172 -2.50 13.19 7.27
CA ILE A 172 -1.56 12.07 7.39
C ILE A 172 -2.35 10.83 7.83
N LEU A 173 -3.15 10.96 8.90
CA LEU A 173 -3.94 9.87 9.45
C LEU A 173 -5.34 9.81 8.82
N ASP A 174 -5.65 8.66 8.22
CA ASP A 174 -7.00 8.28 7.78
C ASP A 174 -7.37 6.96 8.46
N LYS A 175 -7.78 7.04 9.74
CA LYS A 175 -8.11 5.84 10.54
C LYS A 175 -9.15 4.97 9.83
N GLY A 176 -10.22 5.57 9.31
CA GLY A 176 -11.26 4.84 8.57
C GLY A 176 -10.71 4.10 7.36
N GLY A 177 -9.90 4.77 6.53
CA GLY A 177 -9.28 4.17 5.35
C GLY A 177 -8.32 3.02 5.69
N LEU A 178 -7.54 3.14 6.77
CA LEU A 178 -6.65 2.06 7.24
C LEU A 178 -7.43 0.84 7.73
N MET A 179 -8.51 1.05 8.50
CA MET A 179 -9.37 -0.04 8.97
C MET A 179 -10.04 -0.76 7.80
N GLU A 180 -10.64 -0.01 6.86
CA GLU A 180 -11.27 -0.59 5.68
C GLU A 180 -10.27 -1.34 4.79
N PHE A 181 -9.05 -0.81 4.63
CA PHE A 181 -7.98 -1.51 3.92
C PHE A 181 -7.68 -2.85 4.60
N GLY A 182 -7.42 -2.83 5.91
CA GLY A 182 -7.06 -4.03 6.67
C GLY A 182 -8.11 -5.12 6.52
N SER A 183 -9.40 -4.77 6.64
CA SER A 183 -10.50 -5.72 6.40
C SER A 183 -10.52 -6.27 4.96
N ALA A 184 -10.22 -5.45 3.96
CA ALA A 184 -10.26 -5.87 2.55
C ALA A 184 -9.09 -6.79 2.15
N VAL A 185 -7.94 -6.69 2.82
CA VAL A 185 -6.77 -7.56 2.56
C VAL A 185 -6.61 -8.67 3.60
N ASN A 186 -7.52 -8.80 4.55
CA ASN A 186 -7.46 -9.83 5.57
C ASN A 186 -7.41 -11.23 4.93
N GLY A 187 -6.45 -12.05 5.35
CA GLY A 187 -6.21 -13.38 4.80
C GLY A 187 -5.45 -13.41 3.45
N ALA A 188 -5.06 -12.27 2.88
CA ALA A 188 -4.17 -12.24 1.72
C ALA A 188 -2.71 -12.50 2.14
N GLU A 189 -1.98 -13.26 1.32
CA GLU A 189 -0.54 -13.44 1.45
C GLU A 189 0.19 -12.25 0.81
N LEU A 190 0.78 -11.42 1.67
CA LEU A 190 1.56 -10.25 1.28
C LEU A 190 3.05 -10.61 1.23
N LEU A 191 3.64 -10.63 0.02
CA LEU A 191 4.96 -11.21 -0.22
C LEU A 191 5.96 -10.20 -0.80
N HIS A 192 7.12 -10.06 -0.16
CA HIS A 192 8.27 -9.37 -0.71
C HIS A 192 9.03 -10.31 -1.63
N GLN A 193 8.76 -10.23 -2.94
CA GLN A 193 9.45 -11.04 -3.95
C GLN A 193 9.21 -10.52 -5.37
N GLY A 194 10.14 -10.87 -6.27
CA GLY A 194 10.00 -10.56 -7.69
C GLY A 194 8.89 -11.35 -8.39
N TRP A 195 8.26 -10.73 -9.38
CA TRP A 195 7.12 -11.28 -10.12
C TRP A 195 7.33 -12.69 -10.67
N ARG A 196 8.54 -13.04 -11.12
CA ARG A 196 8.85 -14.38 -11.65
C ARG A 196 8.66 -15.48 -10.61
N LYS A 197 8.90 -15.17 -9.33
CA LYS A 197 8.69 -16.10 -8.22
C LYS A 197 7.22 -16.12 -7.82
N THR A 198 6.55 -14.97 -7.84
CA THR A 198 5.10 -14.85 -7.53
C THR A 198 4.20 -15.61 -8.50
N MET A 199 4.60 -15.70 -9.76
CA MET A 199 3.80 -16.35 -10.81
C MET A 199 4.04 -17.88 -10.92
N LYS A 200 4.91 -18.46 -10.09
CA LYS A 200 5.12 -19.91 -9.99
C LYS A 200 4.14 -20.49 -8.97
#